data_AF-G2ZWN4-F1
#
_entry.id   AF-G2ZWN4-F1
#
_cell.length_a   1.000
_cell.length_b   1.000
_cell.length_c   1.000
_cell.angle_alpha   90.00
_cell.angle_beta   90.00
_cell.angle_gamma   90.00
#
_symmetry.space_group_name_H-M   'P 1'
#
loop_
_entity.id
_entity.type
_entity.pdbx_description
1 polymer ?
#
loop_
_entity_poly.entity_id
_entity_poly.type
_entity_poly.pdbx_seq_one_letter_code
_entity_poly.pdbx_strand_id
1 'polypeptide(L)'
;MNEQETAQALLPLLGGPDNVVSLAHCATRLRLVVRDVAKVDHGAITALALVKGSFSNAGQVQIVIGQGTVNRVHDALQPLLSSPAAASLEDVKREAAARLNPVQRLARTLSDIFVPIIPVIVASGLLMGVLGGLRSMGWAEGSSALFQIFDIFASTAFVFLPILIAFSAGKSFGVSPFLAAALAGILIHPALQNAWTLGSGVREYWDLFGLSVAKVGYQGTVLPVLFAVWIMARVERIVRRVVPNAVDLIFTPFLTLLISGAIALAVVGPIGRVLGDALSFGLQWVYQQGGPLAGLVFGGLYSAIVVTGVHHSFHAIEAGLLANPSIGVNFLLPIWSMANIAQGGAALAVFTLSRDDKTRQIALPAALSCLMGITEAAIFGINLRFFRPFIAAAVGGAVAGGWVVATHVGMSGIALTGFPGLAIVQPDSLVNYLIGAGVAFSLAFVCTRLSYLKMTAPLGEKSGA
;
A
#
# COMPACT_ATOMS: atom_id res chain seq x y z
N MET A 1 2.88 -38.04 21.75
CA MET A 1 2.13 -37.14 22.64
C MET A 1 0.67 -37.17 22.22
N ASN A 2 -0.24 -37.40 23.18
CA ASN A 2 -1.67 -37.27 22.95
C ASN A 2 -2.12 -35.79 23.09
N GLU A 3 -3.41 -35.51 22.86
CA GLU A 3 -3.95 -34.15 22.87
C GLU A 3 -3.88 -33.47 24.24
N GLN A 4 -4.06 -34.23 25.34
CA GLN A 4 -3.95 -33.72 26.71
C GLN A 4 -2.51 -33.37 27.08
N GLU A 5 -1.55 -34.25 26.77
CA GLU A 5 -0.12 -34.00 26.94
C GLU A 5 0.34 -32.78 26.13
N THR A 6 -0.21 -32.61 24.93
CA THR A 6 0.08 -31.44 24.09
C THR A 6 -0.46 -30.16 24.72
N ALA A 7 -1.70 -30.16 25.24
CA ALA A 7 -2.26 -29.02 25.94
C ALA A 7 -1.46 -28.63 27.19
N GLN A 8 -1.03 -29.61 27.98
CA GLN A 8 -0.18 -29.38 29.16
C GLN A 8 1.20 -28.83 28.79
N ALA A 9 1.80 -29.33 27.71
CA ALA A 9 3.08 -28.84 27.22
C ALA A 9 2.97 -27.43 26.60
N LEU A 10 1.83 -27.07 26.02
CA LEU A 10 1.62 -25.74 25.44
C LEU A 10 1.60 -24.63 26.49
N LEU A 11 1.04 -24.88 27.68
CA LEU A 11 0.84 -23.86 28.70
C LEU A 11 2.13 -23.14 29.16
N PRO A 12 3.23 -23.83 29.54
CA PRO A 12 4.48 -23.15 29.90
C PRO A 12 5.11 -22.43 28.70
N LEU A 13 4.99 -23.00 27.50
CA LEU A 13 5.52 -22.42 26.27
C LEU A 13 4.75 -21.17 25.80
N LEU A 14 3.51 -21.02 26.27
CA LEU A 14 2.70 -19.81 26.10
C LEU A 14 3.00 -18.74 27.16
N GLY A 15 3.95 -18.96 28.07
CA GLY A 15 4.27 -18.03 29.15
C GLY A 15 3.37 -18.19 30.39
N GLY A 16 2.69 -19.33 30.52
CA GLY A 16 1.84 -19.67 31.65
C GLY A 16 0.35 -19.31 31.46
N PRO A 17 -0.52 -19.76 32.37
CA PRO A 17 -1.97 -19.62 32.25
C PRO A 17 -2.43 -18.16 32.32
N ASP A 18 -1.74 -17.32 33.08
CA ASP A 18 -2.06 -15.89 33.20
C ASP A 18 -1.70 -15.08 31.95
N ASN A 19 -0.80 -15.62 31.10
CA ASN A 19 -0.43 -14.95 29.87
C ASN A 19 -1.51 -15.11 28.79
N VAL A 20 -2.38 -16.11 28.86
CA VAL A 20 -3.46 -16.32 27.89
C VAL A 20 -4.67 -15.48 28.30
N VAL A 21 -5.10 -14.59 27.40
CA VAL A 21 -6.24 -13.68 27.60
C VAL A 21 -7.53 -14.30 27.08
N SER A 22 -7.46 -14.86 25.86
CA SER A 22 -8.60 -15.49 25.21
C SER A 22 -8.12 -16.66 24.35
N LEU A 23 -8.92 -17.71 24.28
CA LEU A 23 -8.69 -18.90 23.48
C LEU A 23 -9.92 -19.17 22.61
N ALA A 24 -9.68 -19.42 21.33
CA ALA A 24 -10.66 -19.97 20.41
C ALA A 24 -9.96 -20.95 19.45
N HIS A 25 -10.75 -21.63 18.63
CA HIS A 25 -10.22 -22.41 17.53
C HIS A 25 -11.03 -22.21 16.26
N CYS A 26 -10.38 -22.38 15.12
CA CYS A 26 -11.07 -22.59 13.84
C CYS A 26 -10.87 -24.04 13.40
N ALA A 27 -11.25 -24.37 12.16
CA ALA A 27 -11.19 -25.75 11.67
C ALA A 27 -9.82 -26.44 11.82
N THR A 28 -8.69 -25.71 11.81
CA THR A 28 -7.34 -26.29 11.83
C THR A 28 -6.37 -25.71 12.85
N ARG A 29 -6.76 -24.66 13.60
CA ARG A 29 -5.82 -23.88 14.42
C ARG A 29 -6.42 -23.42 15.73
N LEU A 30 -5.61 -23.41 16.78
CA LEU A 30 -5.87 -22.62 17.97
C LEU A 30 -5.53 -21.17 17.68
N ARG A 31 -6.32 -20.26 18.26
CA ARG A 31 -6.14 -18.82 18.18
C ARG A 31 -6.17 -18.27 19.58
N LEU A 32 -5.05 -17.71 20.00
CA LEU A 32 -4.88 -17.17 21.33
C LEU A 32 -4.56 -15.67 21.24
N VAL A 33 -5.13 -14.90 22.16
CA VAL A 33 -4.61 -13.57 22.49
C VAL A 33 -3.83 -13.72 23.77
N VAL A 34 -2.59 -13.23 23.79
CA VAL A 34 -1.70 -13.31 24.95
C VAL A 34 -1.39 -11.92 25.50
N ARG A 35 -1.01 -11.83 26.78
CA ARG A 35 -0.62 -10.57 27.41
C ARG A 35 0.71 -10.08 26.88
N ASP A 36 1.66 -10.99 26.82
CA ASP A 36 3.04 -10.76 26.41
C ASP A 36 3.48 -11.82 25.40
N VAL A 37 3.67 -11.40 24.15
CA VAL A 37 4.11 -12.27 23.05
C VAL A 37 5.58 -12.68 23.23
N ALA A 38 6.41 -11.90 23.93
CA ALA A 38 7.82 -12.24 24.14
C ALA A 38 8.01 -13.48 25.02
N LYS A 39 6.99 -13.86 25.79
CA LYS A 39 6.97 -15.10 26.59
C LYS A 39 6.54 -16.33 25.81
N VAL A 40 6.17 -16.19 24.54
CA VAL A 40 5.70 -17.29 23.70
C VAL A 40 6.89 -17.89 22.94
N ASP A 41 7.20 -19.15 23.23
CA ASP A 41 8.28 -19.88 22.55
C ASP A 41 7.73 -20.61 21.32
N HIS A 42 7.66 -19.89 20.19
CA HIS A 42 7.19 -20.47 18.94
C HIS A 42 8.04 -21.66 18.46
N GLY A 43 9.35 -21.65 18.74
CA GLY A 43 10.27 -22.72 18.33
C GLY A 43 9.95 -24.01 19.06
N ALA A 44 9.85 -23.95 20.39
CA ALA A 44 9.48 -25.09 21.22
C ALA A 44 8.04 -25.56 20.96
N ILE A 45 7.10 -24.65 20.70
CA ILE A 45 5.72 -25.02 20.34
C ILE A 45 5.70 -25.81 19.03
N THR A 46 6.46 -25.40 18.02
CA THR A 46 6.51 -26.11 16.73
C THR A 46 7.22 -27.46 16.81
N ALA A 47 8.07 -27.68 17.81
CA ALA A 47 8.71 -28.99 18.05
C ALA A 47 7.75 -30.04 18.65
N LEU A 48 6.55 -29.65 19.10
CA LEU A 48 5.55 -30.58 19.62
C LEU A 48 4.97 -31.43 18.48
N ALA A 49 4.88 -32.74 18.68
CA ALA A 49 4.51 -33.71 17.63
C ALA A 49 3.15 -33.46 16.94
N LEU A 50 2.17 -32.87 17.65
CA LEU A 50 0.85 -32.54 17.09
C LEU A 50 0.77 -31.15 16.47
N VAL A 51 1.82 -30.33 16.59
CA VAL A 51 1.87 -28.97 16.07
C VAL A 51 2.56 -28.97 14.71
N LYS A 52 1.86 -28.44 13.71
CA LYS A 52 2.35 -28.27 12.33
C LYS A 52 2.92 -26.87 12.07
N GLY A 53 2.90 -26.01 13.09
CA GLY A 53 3.49 -24.67 13.05
C GLY A 53 2.89 -23.75 14.10
N SER A 54 3.69 -22.78 14.54
CA SER A 54 3.29 -21.75 15.51
C SER A 54 3.82 -20.40 15.08
N PHE A 55 2.97 -19.38 15.09
CA PHE A 55 3.36 -18.02 14.72
C PHE A 55 2.45 -16.97 15.35
N SER A 56 2.96 -15.75 15.46
CA SER A 56 2.19 -14.58 15.89
C SER A 56 1.85 -13.71 14.70
N ASN A 57 0.57 -13.39 14.51
CA ASN A 57 0.10 -12.51 13.44
C ASN A 57 -1.09 -11.67 13.90
N ALA A 58 -1.09 -10.38 13.54
CA ALA A 58 -2.19 -9.45 13.79
C ALA A 58 -2.70 -9.41 15.25
N GLY A 59 -1.79 -9.56 16.22
CA GLY A 59 -2.12 -9.56 17.65
C GLY A 59 -2.63 -10.90 18.19
N GLN A 60 -2.54 -11.98 17.41
CA GLN A 60 -2.91 -13.33 17.80
C GLN A 60 -1.72 -14.28 17.68
N VAL A 61 -1.59 -15.20 18.65
CA VAL A 61 -0.79 -16.41 18.52
C VAL A 61 -1.67 -17.46 17.83
N GLN A 62 -1.17 -18.04 16.74
CA GLN A 62 -1.82 -19.12 16.02
C GLN A 62 -0.98 -20.37 16.08
N ILE A 63 -1.60 -21.47 16.51
CA ILE A 63 -0.97 -22.79 16.57
C ILE A 63 -1.72 -23.70 15.61
N VAL A 64 -1.04 -24.16 14.57
CA VAL A 64 -1.58 -25.05 13.54
C VAL A 64 -1.49 -26.47 14.04
N ILE A 65 -2.62 -27.17 14.12
CA ILE A 65 -2.67 -28.55 14.61
C ILE A 65 -3.23 -29.46 13.51
N GLY A 66 -4.44 -29.14 13.03
CA GLY A 66 -5.13 -29.91 11.99
C GLY A 66 -6.62 -30.06 12.26
N GLN A 67 -7.37 -30.48 11.24
CA GLN A 67 -8.81 -30.71 11.36
C GLN A 67 -9.11 -31.83 12.36
N GLY A 68 -10.16 -31.65 13.17
CA GLY A 68 -10.57 -32.60 14.21
C GLY A 68 -9.71 -32.53 15.47
N THR A 69 -8.38 -32.69 15.35
CA THR A 69 -7.46 -32.70 16.50
C THR A 69 -7.42 -31.36 17.24
N VAL A 70 -7.60 -30.24 16.54
CA VAL A 70 -7.63 -28.90 17.15
C VAL A 70 -8.72 -28.74 18.20
N ASN A 71 -9.90 -29.35 18.01
CA ASN A 71 -11.00 -29.27 18.97
C ASN A 71 -10.60 -29.95 20.29
N ARG A 72 -9.99 -31.15 20.19
CA ARG A 72 -9.56 -31.92 21.37
C ARG A 72 -8.44 -31.22 22.14
N VAL A 73 -7.49 -30.60 21.45
CA VAL A 73 -6.42 -29.82 22.12
C VAL A 73 -6.99 -28.53 22.73
N HIS A 74 -7.94 -27.87 22.07
CA HIS A 74 -8.64 -26.72 22.63
C HIS A 74 -9.34 -27.08 23.94
N ASP A 75 -10.15 -28.13 23.92
CA ASP A 75 -10.95 -28.58 25.06
C ASP A 75 -10.07 -29.05 26.22
N ALA A 76 -8.89 -29.61 25.93
CA ALA A 76 -7.91 -29.98 26.94
C ALA A 76 -7.10 -28.79 27.50
N LEU A 77 -6.90 -27.72 26.71
CA LEU A 77 -6.15 -26.53 27.11
C LEU A 77 -7.00 -25.56 27.91
N GLN A 78 -8.27 -25.42 27.55
CA GLN A 78 -9.20 -24.49 28.19
C GLN A 78 -9.29 -24.60 29.72
N PRO A 79 -9.42 -25.79 30.35
CA PRO A 79 -9.50 -25.91 31.80
C PRO A 79 -8.17 -25.59 32.52
N LEU A 80 -7.05 -25.50 31.79
CA LEU A 80 -5.74 -25.17 32.35
C LEU A 80 -5.50 -23.65 32.47
N LEU A 81 -6.46 -22.81 32.04
CA LEU A 81 -6.34 -21.35 32.01
C LEU A 81 -6.98 -20.68 33.24
N SER A 82 -6.36 -19.61 33.75
CA SER A 82 -6.77 -18.93 35.00
C SER A 82 -8.09 -18.13 34.93
N SER A 83 -8.73 -18.03 33.76
CA SER A 83 -9.92 -17.19 33.51
C SER A 83 -10.87 -17.93 32.54
N PRO A 84 -12.20 -17.66 32.52
CA PRO A 84 -13.09 -18.23 31.50
C PRO A 84 -12.63 -17.76 30.11
N ALA A 85 -11.79 -18.57 29.46
CA ALA A 85 -11.05 -18.20 28.27
C ALA A 85 -11.73 -18.61 26.96
N ALA A 86 -12.93 -19.20 27.01
CA ALA A 86 -13.74 -19.45 25.82
C ALA A 86 -14.32 -18.12 25.31
N ALA A 87 -13.68 -17.60 24.27
CA ALA A 87 -14.13 -16.44 23.53
C ALA A 87 -14.61 -16.90 22.14
N SER A 88 -15.61 -16.24 21.58
CA SER A 88 -15.94 -16.50 20.18
C SER A 88 -14.77 -16.09 19.29
N LEU A 89 -14.69 -16.65 18.08
CA LEU A 89 -13.66 -16.25 17.11
C LEU A 89 -13.66 -14.73 16.83
N GLU A 90 -14.82 -14.07 16.95
CA GLU A 90 -14.96 -12.63 16.78
C GLU A 90 -14.42 -11.85 17.99
N ASP A 91 -14.62 -12.34 19.21
CA ASP A 91 -14.08 -11.72 20.42
C ASP A 91 -12.55 -11.77 20.45
N VAL A 92 -11.96 -12.92 20.08
CA VAL A 92 -10.49 -13.09 19.94
C VAL A 92 -9.93 -12.15 18.87
N LYS A 93 -10.66 -11.90 17.77
CA LYS A 93 -10.24 -10.92 16.75
C LYS A 93 -10.30 -9.49 17.27
N ARG A 94 -11.31 -9.16 18.07
CA ARG A 94 -11.52 -7.82 18.62
C ARG A 94 -10.48 -7.47 19.68
N GLU A 95 -10.18 -8.40 20.58
CA GLU A 95 -9.13 -8.24 21.60
C GLU A 95 -7.73 -8.15 20.98
N ALA A 96 -7.44 -8.98 19.98
CA ALA A 96 -6.20 -8.90 19.23
C ALA A 96 -6.00 -7.54 18.56
N ALA A 97 -7.07 -7.01 17.94
CA ALA A 97 -7.04 -5.69 17.32
C ALA A 97 -6.82 -4.55 18.34
N ALA A 98 -7.36 -4.69 19.56
CA ALA A 98 -7.20 -3.70 20.62
C ALA A 98 -5.76 -3.59 21.14
N ARG A 99 -4.99 -4.69 21.08
CA ARG A 99 -3.59 -4.76 21.54
C ARG A 99 -2.55 -4.29 20.52
N LEU A 100 -2.94 -4.07 19.26
CA LEU A 100 -2.05 -3.52 18.25
C LEU A 100 -1.73 -2.05 18.55
N ASN A 101 -0.46 -1.67 18.41
CA ASN A 101 -0.07 -0.26 18.45
C ASN A 101 -0.63 0.50 17.23
N PRO A 102 -0.67 1.85 17.23
CA PRO A 102 -1.27 2.62 16.13
C PRO A 102 -0.66 2.31 14.75
N VAL A 103 0.66 2.12 14.69
CA VAL A 103 1.39 1.79 13.45
C VAL A 103 1.00 0.40 12.94
N GLN A 104 0.91 -0.59 13.84
CA GLN A 104 0.49 -1.96 13.50
C GLN A 104 -0.99 -2.02 13.09
N ARG A 105 -1.87 -1.22 13.69
CA ARG A 105 -3.27 -1.11 13.24
C ARG A 105 -3.34 -0.54 11.83
N LEU A 106 -2.60 0.54 11.56
CA LEU A 106 -2.53 1.13 10.23
C LEU A 106 -2.01 0.11 9.21
N ALA A 107 -0.90 -0.58 9.51
CA ALA A 107 -0.33 -1.61 8.63
C ALA A 107 -1.33 -2.76 8.38
N ARG A 108 -2.09 -3.17 9.39
CA ARG A 108 -3.16 -4.18 9.25
C ARG A 108 -4.28 -3.69 8.34
N THR A 109 -4.81 -2.50 8.59
CA THR A 109 -5.86 -1.90 7.75
C THR A 109 -5.41 -1.78 6.30
N LEU A 110 -4.18 -1.29 6.05
CA LEU A 110 -3.63 -1.23 4.70
C LEU A 110 -3.52 -2.63 4.07
N SER A 111 -3.07 -3.64 4.83
CA SER A 111 -2.99 -5.02 4.35
C SER A 111 -4.37 -5.58 3.96
N ASP A 112 -5.38 -5.40 4.82
CA ASP A 112 -6.74 -5.88 4.57
C ASP A 112 -7.36 -5.24 3.31
N ILE A 113 -6.95 -4.01 2.99
CA ILE A 113 -7.44 -3.28 1.83
C ILE A 113 -6.68 -3.63 0.55
N PHE A 114 -5.35 -3.66 0.60
CA PHE A 114 -4.52 -3.77 -0.60
C PHE A 114 -4.24 -5.20 -1.04
N VAL A 115 -4.04 -6.14 -0.11
CA VAL A 115 -3.70 -7.53 -0.46
C VAL A 115 -4.68 -8.15 -1.46
N PRO A 116 -6.02 -7.97 -1.33
CA PRO A 116 -6.97 -8.47 -2.32
C PRO A 116 -6.83 -7.86 -3.73
N ILE A 117 -6.26 -6.65 -3.83
CA ILE A 117 -6.16 -5.86 -5.06
C ILE A 117 -4.82 -6.10 -5.78
N ILE A 118 -3.79 -6.55 -5.06
CA ILE A 118 -2.44 -6.78 -5.58
C ILE A 118 -2.41 -7.53 -6.92
N PRO A 119 -3.11 -8.67 -7.12
CA PRO A 119 -2.98 -9.43 -8.35
C PRO A 119 -3.33 -8.61 -9.60
N VAL A 120 -4.37 -7.78 -9.53
CA VAL A 120 -4.81 -6.98 -10.67
C VAL A 120 -3.88 -5.79 -10.94
N ILE A 121 -3.40 -5.10 -9.89
CA ILE A 121 -2.47 -3.97 -10.07
C ILE A 121 -1.08 -4.43 -10.53
N VAL A 122 -0.64 -5.62 -10.13
CA VAL A 122 0.62 -6.21 -10.63
C VAL A 122 0.49 -6.56 -12.11
N ALA A 123 -0.60 -7.22 -12.51
CA ALA A 123 -0.82 -7.59 -13.91
C ALA A 123 -0.88 -6.35 -14.80
N SER A 124 -1.69 -5.36 -14.42
CA SER A 124 -1.77 -4.08 -15.11
C SER A 124 -0.44 -3.34 -15.12
N GLY A 125 0.28 -3.30 -13.99
CA GLY A 125 1.54 -2.57 -13.88
C GLY A 125 2.66 -3.16 -14.72
N LEU A 126 2.79 -4.49 -14.74
CA LEU A 126 3.74 -5.17 -15.62
C LEU A 126 3.41 -4.93 -17.09
N LEU A 127 2.13 -4.99 -17.47
CA LEU A 127 1.71 -4.72 -18.84
C LEU A 127 1.97 -3.27 -19.26
N MET A 128 1.67 -2.29 -18.39
CA MET A 128 1.99 -0.89 -18.61
C MET A 128 3.50 -0.67 -18.76
N GLY A 129 4.30 -1.34 -17.92
CA GLY A 129 5.75 -1.34 -17.98
C GLY A 129 6.29 -1.82 -19.34
N VAL A 130 5.80 -2.97 -19.80
CA VAL A 130 6.21 -3.56 -21.08
C VAL A 130 5.79 -2.68 -22.25
N LEU A 131 4.52 -2.26 -22.32
CA LEU A 131 4.02 -1.42 -23.41
C LEU A 131 4.73 -0.07 -23.44
N GLY A 132 4.93 0.55 -22.28
CA GLY A 132 5.68 1.79 -22.13
C GLY A 132 7.12 1.66 -22.61
N GLY A 133 7.79 0.56 -22.25
CA GLY A 133 9.14 0.25 -22.73
C GLY A 133 9.19 0.06 -24.25
N LEU A 134 8.30 -0.75 -24.82
CA LEU A 134 8.22 -0.98 -26.27
C LEU A 134 7.99 0.33 -27.04
N ARG A 135 7.09 1.18 -26.56
CA ARG A 135 6.83 2.50 -27.13
C ARG A 135 8.06 3.40 -27.06
N SER A 136 8.72 3.45 -25.91
CA SER A 136 9.85 4.35 -25.70
C SER A 136 11.10 3.94 -26.48
N MET A 137 11.29 2.63 -26.72
CA MET A 137 12.37 2.12 -27.60
C MET A 137 12.05 2.23 -29.10
N GLY A 138 10.85 2.70 -29.47
CA GLY A 138 10.39 2.76 -30.86
C GLY A 138 10.07 1.39 -31.48
N TRP A 139 9.91 0.34 -30.67
CA TRP A 139 9.59 -1.02 -31.13
C TRP A 139 8.08 -1.23 -31.35
N ALA A 140 7.25 -0.35 -30.78
CA ALA A 140 5.81 -0.35 -30.99
C ALA A 140 5.30 1.06 -31.26
N GLU A 141 4.45 1.18 -32.29
CA GLU A 141 3.80 2.45 -32.62
C GLU A 141 2.57 2.65 -31.72
N GLY A 142 2.61 3.69 -30.89
CA GLY A 142 1.53 3.97 -29.92
C GLY A 142 0.18 4.32 -30.55
N SER A 143 0.19 4.76 -31.82
CA SER A 143 -1.01 5.04 -32.62
C SER A 143 -1.67 3.75 -33.15
N SER A 144 -0.98 2.62 -33.18
CA SER A 144 -1.52 1.38 -33.72
C SER A 144 -2.72 0.89 -32.90
N ALA A 145 -3.75 0.39 -33.57
CA ALA A 145 -4.98 -0.06 -32.91
C ALA A 145 -4.71 -1.14 -31.85
N LEU A 146 -3.77 -2.06 -32.13
CA LEU A 146 -3.38 -3.12 -31.20
C LEU A 146 -2.73 -2.54 -29.93
N PHE A 147 -1.84 -1.56 -30.07
CA PHE A 147 -1.23 -0.89 -28.93
C PHE A 147 -2.28 -0.18 -28.08
N GLN A 148 -3.20 0.57 -28.71
CA GLN A 148 -4.28 1.27 -27.99
C GLN A 148 -5.18 0.29 -27.22
N ILE A 149 -5.53 -0.86 -27.80
CA ILE A 149 -6.32 -1.90 -27.11
C ILE A 149 -5.55 -2.43 -25.89
N PHE A 150 -4.26 -2.75 -26.04
CA PHE A 150 -3.45 -3.22 -24.92
C PHE A 150 -3.21 -2.15 -23.86
N ASP A 151 -3.08 -0.89 -24.25
CA ASP A 151 -2.92 0.24 -23.33
C ASP A 151 -4.20 0.46 -22.49
N ILE A 152 -5.38 0.25 -23.07
CA ILE A 152 -6.64 0.22 -22.32
C ILE A 152 -6.62 -0.92 -21.29
N PHE A 153 -6.22 -2.13 -21.68
CA PHE A 153 -6.15 -3.27 -20.76
C PHE A 153 -5.16 -3.02 -19.62
N ALA A 154 -4.00 -2.44 -19.96
CA ALA A 154 -2.94 -2.14 -19.02
C ALA A 154 -3.36 -1.10 -18.00
N SER A 155 -3.96 0.01 -18.44
CA SER A 155 -4.30 1.15 -17.60
C SER A 155 -5.60 0.99 -16.79
N THR A 156 -6.50 0.10 -17.19
CA THR A 156 -7.84 -0.06 -16.58
C THR A 156 -7.79 -0.18 -15.05
N ALA A 157 -6.95 -1.05 -14.50
CA ALA A 157 -6.89 -1.24 -13.04
C ALA A 157 -6.45 0.02 -12.28
N PHE A 158 -5.63 0.88 -12.90
CA PHE A 158 -5.19 2.15 -12.32
C PHE A 158 -6.25 3.24 -12.46
N VAL A 159 -6.93 3.31 -13.60
CA VAL A 159 -8.08 4.21 -13.79
C VAL A 159 -9.17 3.93 -12.75
N PHE A 160 -9.48 2.66 -12.52
CA PHE A 160 -10.48 2.21 -11.55
C PHE A 160 -9.92 1.85 -10.18
N LEU A 161 -8.65 2.17 -9.89
CA LEU A 161 -8.00 1.87 -8.61
C LEU A 161 -8.82 2.37 -7.42
N PRO A 162 -9.42 3.59 -7.45
CA PRO A 162 -10.25 4.05 -6.35
C PRO A 162 -11.44 3.12 -6.05
N ILE A 163 -12.09 2.54 -7.07
CA ILE A 163 -13.21 1.62 -6.89
C ILE A 163 -12.75 0.32 -6.23
N LEU A 164 -11.63 -0.24 -6.70
CA LEU A 164 -11.05 -1.46 -6.15
C LEU A 164 -10.70 -1.27 -4.66
N ILE A 165 -10.08 -0.14 -4.33
CA ILE A 165 -9.71 0.23 -2.96
C ILE A 165 -10.96 0.42 -2.11
N ALA A 166 -11.95 1.17 -2.59
CA ALA A 166 -13.15 1.45 -1.84
C ALA A 166 -13.95 0.20 -1.51
N PHE A 167 -14.03 -0.75 -2.44
CA PHE A 167 -14.71 -2.02 -2.21
C PHE A 167 -14.08 -2.79 -1.05
N SER A 168 -12.75 -2.90 -1.02
CA SER A 168 -12.02 -3.57 0.08
C SER A 168 -12.04 -2.73 1.37
N ALA A 169 -11.94 -1.40 1.27
CA ALA A 169 -12.04 -0.48 2.40
C ALA A 169 -13.42 -0.50 3.05
N GLY A 170 -14.50 -0.66 2.28
CA GLY A 170 -15.85 -0.84 2.79
C GLY A 170 -15.91 -2.03 3.75
N LYS A 171 -15.36 -3.18 3.34
CA LYS A 171 -15.24 -4.36 4.21
C LYS A 171 -14.44 -4.07 5.47
N SER A 172 -13.31 -3.36 5.35
CA SER A 172 -12.44 -3.04 6.48
C SER A 172 -13.07 -2.06 7.48
N PHE A 173 -13.83 -1.07 6.99
CA PHE A 173 -14.46 -0.04 7.82
C PHE A 173 -15.89 -0.37 8.25
N GLY A 174 -16.44 -1.52 7.84
CA GLY A 174 -17.77 -1.97 8.25
C GLY A 174 -18.91 -1.27 7.51
N VAL A 175 -18.70 -0.94 6.24
CA VAL A 175 -19.62 -0.24 5.33
C VAL A 175 -19.91 -1.15 4.13
N SER A 176 -21.07 -1.03 3.50
CA SER A 176 -21.38 -1.84 2.31
C SER A 176 -20.30 -1.66 1.21
N PRO A 177 -19.64 -2.74 0.75
CA PRO A 177 -18.62 -2.64 -0.31
C PRO A 177 -19.15 -2.03 -1.60
N PHE A 178 -20.43 -2.26 -1.91
CA PHE A 178 -21.08 -1.70 -3.10
C PHE A 178 -21.36 -0.21 -2.95
N LEU A 179 -21.78 0.26 -1.76
CA LEU A 179 -21.92 1.70 -1.51
C LEU A 179 -20.55 2.40 -1.54
N ALA A 180 -19.51 1.76 -1.01
CA ALA A 180 -18.16 2.31 -1.03
C ALA A 180 -17.62 2.40 -2.47
N ALA A 181 -17.85 1.36 -3.29
CA ALA A 181 -17.54 1.37 -4.70
C ALA A 181 -18.31 2.46 -5.47
N ALA A 182 -19.60 2.68 -5.15
CA ALA A 182 -20.38 3.77 -5.73
C ALA A 182 -19.82 5.15 -5.36
N LEU A 183 -19.42 5.35 -4.10
CA LEU A 183 -18.75 6.58 -3.65
C LEU A 183 -17.44 6.83 -4.42
N ALA A 184 -16.64 5.79 -4.64
CA ALA A 184 -15.45 5.89 -5.48
C ALA A 184 -15.78 6.21 -6.93
N GLY A 185 -16.86 5.62 -7.48
CA GLY A 185 -17.38 5.93 -8.81
C GLY A 185 -17.73 7.41 -8.98
N ILE A 186 -18.27 8.06 -7.94
CA ILE A 186 -18.48 9.52 -7.91
C ILE A 186 -17.14 10.26 -8.05
N LEU A 187 -16.12 9.86 -7.28
CA LEU A 187 -14.79 10.49 -7.30
C LEU A 187 -14.04 10.32 -8.64
N ILE A 188 -14.41 9.34 -9.46
CA ILE A 188 -13.80 9.12 -10.78
C ILE A 188 -14.76 9.25 -11.95
N HIS A 189 -15.93 9.85 -11.71
CA HIS A 189 -16.99 9.95 -12.71
C HIS A 189 -16.48 10.66 -13.99
N PRO A 190 -16.87 10.22 -15.20
CA PRO A 190 -16.37 10.81 -16.46
C PRO A 190 -16.77 12.28 -16.67
N ALA A 191 -17.74 12.79 -15.92
CA ALA A 191 -18.08 14.21 -15.88
C ALA A 191 -17.05 15.06 -15.11
N LEU A 192 -16.10 14.44 -14.43
CA LEU A 192 -14.94 15.09 -13.81
C LEU A 192 -13.76 15.03 -14.78
N GLN A 193 -12.96 16.10 -14.82
CA GLN A 193 -11.70 16.12 -15.56
C GLN A 193 -10.79 15.01 -15.03
N ASN A 194 -10.33 14.14 -15.92
CA ASN A 194 -9.46 13.03 -15.56
C ASN A 194 -8.14 13.53 -14.94
N ALA A 195 -7.74 12.92 -13.81
CA ALA A 195 -6.54 13.30 -13.04
C ALA A 195 -5.24 13.36 -13.87
N TRP A 196 -5.07 12.47 -14.85
CA TRP A 196 -3.88 12.46 -15.72
C TRP A 196 -3.84 13.61 -16.73
N THR A 197 -4.96 14.30 -16.95
CA THR A 197 -5.03 15.45 -17.88
C THR A 197 -4.79 16.79 -17.19
N LEU A 198 -4.58 16.78 -15.86
CA LEU A 198 -4.30 17.98 -15.07
C LEU A 198 -3.01 18.68 -15.49
N GLY A 199 -2.13 18.00 -16.23
CA GLY A 199 -0.97 18.58 -16.90
C GLY A 199 -1.27 19.86 -17.68
N SER A 200 -2.48 19.95 -18.25
CA SER A 200 -2.97 21.08 -19.03
C SER A 200 -3.68 22.17 -18.20
N GLY A 201 -3.65 22.06 -16.87
CA GLY A 201 -4.43 22.90 -15.96
C GLY A 201 -5.84 22.37 -15.71
N VAL A 202 -6.54 23.02 -14.78
CA VAL A 202 -7.95 22.73 -14.47
C VAL A 202 -8.84 23.49 -15.44
N ARG A 203 -9.77 22.78 -16.07
CA ARG A 203 -10.66 23.35 -17.10
C ARG A 203 -11.92 23.98 -16.51
N GLU A 204 -12.46 23.38 -15.46
CA GLU A 204 -13.75 23.77 -14.90
C GLU A 204 -13.75 23.74 -13.38
N TYR A 205 -14.54 24.65 -12.81
CA TYR A 205 -14.77 24.76 -11.37
C TYR A 205 -16.29 24.80 -11.11
N TRP A 206 -16.70 24.28 -9.96
CA TRP A 206 -17.99 24.59 -9.35
C TRP A 206 -17.84 25.78 -8.41
N ASP A 207 -18.90 26.58 -8.29
CA ASP A 207 -19.08 27.52 -7.19
C ASP A 207 -20.06 26.89 -6.19
N LEU A 208 -19.54 26.45 -5.04
CA LEU A 208 -20.31 25.87 -3.95
C LEU A 208 -20.36 26.87 -2.79
N PHE A 209 -21.41 27.69 -2.76
CA PHE A 209 -21.63 28.69 -1.70
C PHE A 209 -20.46 29.67 -1.55
N GLY A 210 -19.83 30.10 -2.66
CA GLY A 210 -18.66 30.97 -2.68
C GLY A 210 -17.32 30.23 -2.62
N LEU A 211 -17.33 28.90 -2.48
CA LEU A 211 -16.13 28.05 -2.55
C LEU A 211 -15.91 27.57 -3.99
N SER A 212 -14.77 27.95 -4.59
CA SER A 212 -14.36 27.42 -5.88
C SER A 212 -13.80 26.00 -5.73
N VAL A 213 -14.48 25.01 -6.31
CA VAL A 213 -14.09 23.59 -6.24
C VAL A 213 -13.79 23.06 -7.64
N ALA A 214 -12.57 22.58 -7.86
CA ALA A 214 -12.15 22.05 -9.15
C ALA A 214 -12.96 20.79 -9.54
N LYS A 215 -13.48 20.75 -10.77
CA LYS A 215 -14.20 19.59 -11.30
C LYS A 215 -13.24 18.50 -11.76
N VAL A 216 -12.51 17.93 -10.82
CA VAL A 216 -11.38 17.02 -11.09
C VAL A 216 -11.64 15.68 -10.46
N GLY A 217 -11.34 14.62 -11.21
CA GLY A 217 -11.44 13.24 -10.78
C GLY A 217 -10.20 12.80 -10.00
N TYR A 218 -10.35 11.69 -9.29
CA TYR A 218 -9.32 11.12 -8.40
C TYR A 218 -8.80 9.78 -8.93
N GLN A 219 -8.83 9.59 -10.25
CA GLN A 219 -8.37 8.36 -10.88
C GLN A 219 -6.91 8.07 -10.48
N GLY A 220 -6.58 6.81 -10.21
CA GLY A 220 -5.24 6.41 -9.77
C GLY A 220 -4.82 6.87 -8.37
N THR A 221 -5.68 7.54 -7.60
CA THR A 221 -5.33 7.98 -6.23
C THR A 221 -5.82 7.03 -5.14
N VAL A 222 -5.09 6.98 -4.03
CA VAL A 222 -5.36 6.06 -2.91
C VAL A 222 -5.97 6.75 -1.70
N LEU A 223 -5.28 7.77 -1.15
CA LEU A 223 -5.72 8.39 0.11
C LEU A 223 -7.09 9.08 0.02
N PRO A 224 -7.42 9.82 -1.06
CA PRO A 224 -8.72 10.49 -1.15
C PRO A 224 -9.88 9.53 -0.99
N VAL A 225 -9.83 8.38 -1.67
CA VAL A 225 -10.90 7.38 -1.58
C VAL A 225 -10.92 6.65 -0.24
N LEU A 226 -9.76 6.33 0.34
CA LEU A 226 -9.69 5.72 1.69
C LEU A 226 -10.32 6.63 2.74
N PHE A 227 -9.99 7.92 2.67
CA PHE A 227 -10.52 8.91 3.58
C PHE A 227 -12.03 9.12 3.36
N ALA A 228 -12.48 9.16 2.11
CA ALA A 228 -13.91 9.25 1.78
C ALA A 228 -14.72 8.06 2.31
N VAL A 229 -14.23 6.82 2.16
CA VAL A 229 -14.91 5.62 2.69
C VAL A 229 -14.85 5.59 4.22
N TRP A 230 -13.76 6.06 4.84
CA TRP A 230 -13.69 6.21 6.29
C TRP A 230 -14.72 7.22 6.82
N ILE A 231 -14.90 8.36 6.14
CA ILE A 231 -15.98 9.32 6.43
C ILE A 231 -17.34 8.65 6.24
N MET A 232 -17.54 7.93 5.13
CA MET A 232 -18.78 7.21 4.85
C MET A 232 -19.16 6.25 5.97
N ALA A 233 -18.17 5.53 6.56
CA ALA A 233 -18.39 4.66 7.71
C ALA A 233 -18.87 5.41 8.97
N ARG A 234 -18.54 6.70 9.12
CA ARG A 234 -19.05 7.56 10.19
C ARG A 234 -20.44 8.08 9.88
N VAL A 235 -20.64 8.54 8.65
CA VAL A 235 -21.93 9.04 8.14
C VAL A 235 -22.98 7.93 8.25
N GLU A 236 -22.73 6.72 7.76
CA GLU A 236 -23.69 5.61 7.82
C GLU A 236 -24.11 5.30 9.27
N ARG A 237 -23.16 5.30 10.22
CA ARG A 237 -23.46 5.08 11.64
C ARG A 237 -24.33 6.16 12.26
N ILE A 238 -24.19 7.40 11.81
CA ILE A 238 -25.02 8.51 12.29
C ILE A 238 -26.40 8.40 11.63
N VAL A 239 -26.46 8.20 10.32
CA VAL A 239 -27.71 8.06 9.56
C VAL A 239 -28.56 6.92 10.11
N ARG A 240 -27.97 5.73 10.35
CA ARG A 240 -28.67 4.57 10.94
C ARG A 240 -29.26 4.83 12.34
N ARG A 241 -28.72 5.79 13.09
CA ARG A 241 -29.28 6.17 14.40
C ARG A 241 -30.47 7.12 14.29
N VAL A 242 -30.55 7.88 13.21
CA VAL A 242 -31.58 8.91 13.00
C VAL A 242 -32.74 8.37 12.17
N VAL A 243 -32.46 7.50 11.19
CA VAL A 243 -33.47 6.94 10.28
C VAL A 243 -34.28 5.86 10.99
N PRO A 244 -35.63 5.95 11.03
CA PRO A 244 -36.48 4.91 11.61
C PRO A 244 -36.38 3.58 10.85
N ASN A 245 -36.46 2.46 11.58
CA ASN A 245 -36.34 1.10 11.00
C ASN A 245 -37.27 0.85 9.80
N ALA A 246 -38.48 1.42 9.79
CA ALA A 246 -39.45 1.24 8.70
C ALA A 246 -38.95 1.75 7.34
N VAL A 247 -37.98 2.67 7.33
CA VAL A 247 -37.48 3.32 6.11
C VAL A 247 -35.95 3.19 5.96
N ASP A 248 -35.28 2.46 6.86
CA ASP A 248 -33.81 2.26 6.88
C ASP A 248 -33.28 1.71 5.54
N LEU A 249 -33.96 0.72 4.97
CA LEU A 249 -33.54 0.08 3.72
C LEU A 249 -33.42 1.05 2.54
N ILE A 250 -34.20 2.13 2.55
CA ILE A 250 -34.25 3.12 1.46
C ILE A 250 -33.37 4.33 1.82
N PHE A 251 -33.63 4.96 2.97
CA PHE A 251 -33.02 6.25 3.29
C PHE A 251 -31.60 6.13 3.80
N THR A 252 -31.24 5.07 4.50
CA THR A 252 -29.87 4.92 5.01
C THR A 252 -28.84 4.85 3.88
N PRO A 253 -28.95 3.94 2.88
CA PRO A 253 -27.99 3.92 1.78
C PRO A 253 -28.03 5.21 0.95
N PHE A 254 -29.21 5.78 0.70
CA PHE A 254 -29.38 7.03 -0.04
C PHE A 254 -28.67 8.21 0.64
N LEU A 255 -28.99 8.49 1.91
CA LEU A 255 -28.40 9.59 2.67
C LEU A 255 -26.91 9.38 2.91
N THR A 256 -26.48 8.15 3.17
CA THR A 256 -25.07 7.81 3.35
C THR A 256 -24.28 8.17 2.10
N LEU A 257 -24.73 7.76 0.91
CA LEU A 257 -24.05 8.04 -0.34
C LEU A 257 -24.10 9.53 -0.69
N LEU A 258 -25.26 10.18 -0.54
CA LEU A 258 -25.45 11.60 -0.83
C LEU A 258 -24.52 12.49 0.02
N ILE A 259 -24.56 12.31 1.34
CA ILE A 259 -23.77 13.11 2.29
C ILE A 259 -22.28 12.82 2.09
N SER A 260 -21.89 11.55 1.98
CA SER A 260 -20.48 11.19 1.83
C SER A 260 -19.91 11.65 0.50
N GLY A 261 -20.68 11.55 -0.59
CA GLY A 261 -20.29 12.05 -1.91
C GLY A 261 -20.11 13.57 -1.93
N ALA A 262 -21.05 14.31 -1.31
CA ALA A 262 -20.94 15.76 -1.16
C ALA A 262 -19.70 16.16 -0.36
N ILE A 263 -19.44 15.52 0.79
CA ILE A 263 -18.24 15.77 1.60
C ILE A 263 -16.98 15.43 0.82
N ALA A 264 -16.96 14.31 0.10
CA ALA A 264 -15.78 13.88 -0.63
C ALA A 264 -15.39 14.88 -1.73
N LEU A 265 -16.35 15.38 -2.51
CA LEU A 265 -16.07 16.38 -3.54
C LEU A 265 -15.77 17.78 -2.96
N ALA A 266 -16.53 18.22 -1.97
CA ALA A 266 -16.42 19.58 -1.43
C ALA A 266 -15.24 19.78 -0.46
N VAL A 267 -14.76 18.72 0.20
CA VAL A 267 -13.71 18.81 1.22
C VAL A 267 -12.43 18.11 0.80
N VAL A 268 -12.51 16.85 0.39
CA VAL A 268 -11.30 16.06 0.08
C VAL A 268 -10.59 16.60 -1.14
N GLY A 269 -11.36 17.10 -2.11
CA GLY A 269 -10.79 17.68 -3.33
C GLY A 269 -9.97 18.94 -3.13
N PRO A 270 -10.53 20.01 -2.54
CA PRO A 270 -9.77 21.23 -2.25
C PRO A 270 -8.53 20.97 -1.39
N ILE A 271 -8.61 20.09 -0.38
CA ILE A 271 -7.45 19.73 0.46
C ILE A 271 -6.34 19.08 -0.39
N GLY A 272 -6.69 18.10 -1.22
CA GLY A 272 -5.74 17.45 -2.12
C GLY A 272 -5.06 18.44 -3.06
N ARG A 273 -5.81 19.44 -3.54
CA ARG A 273 -5.27 20.49 -4.41
C ARG A 273 -4.29 21.41 -3.70
N VAL A 274 -4.66 21.94 -2.53
CA VAL A 274 -3.78 22.81 -1.74
C VAL A 274 -2.45 22.10 -1.43
N LEU A 275 -2.51 20.81 -1.09
CA LEU A 275 -1.30 19.99 -0.88
C LEU A 275 -0.47 19.85 -2.17
N GLY A 276 -1.12 19.60 -3.30
CA GLY A 276 -0.45 19.53 -4.61
C GLY A 276 0.20 20.86 -5.02
N ASP A 277 -0.47 21.98 -4.80
CA ASP A 277 0.05 23.33 -5.09
C ASP A 277 1.23 23.69 -4.20
N ALA A 278 1.13 23.44 -2.89
CA ALA A 278 2.22 23.66 -1.94
C ALA A 278 3.45 22.82 -2.30
N LEU A 279 3.25 21.57 -2.70
CA LEU A 279 4.31 20.68 -3.13
C LEU A 279 4.94 21.11 -4.46
N SER A 280 4.11 21.58 -5.40
CA SER A 280 4.57 22.15 -6.67
C SER A 280 5.44 23.38 -6.47
N PHE A 281 5.02 24.28 -5.58
CA PHE A 281 5.79 25.45 -5.18
C PHE A 281 7.12 25.06 -4.52
N GLY A 282 7.09 24.09 -3.60
CA GLY A 282 8.28 23.55 -2.97
C GLY A 282 9.29 22.96 -3.97
N LEU A 283 8.81 22.18 -4.94
CA LEU A 283 9.64 21.61 -6.01
C LEU A 283 10.31 22.69 -6.87
N GLN A 284 9.59 23.75 -7.23
CA GLN A 284 10.15 24.88 -7.99
C GLN A 284 11.19 25.65 -7.18
N TRP A 285 10.92 25.93 -5.90
CA TRP A 285 11.88 26.63 -5.03
C TRP A 285 13.19 25.84 -4.87
N VAL A 286 13.06 24.53 -4.66
CA VAL A 286 14.19 23.62 -4.54
C VAL A 286 14.96 23.50 -5.86
N TYR A 287 14.33 23.57 -7.03
CA TYR A 287 15.05 23.60 -8.30
C TYR A 287 15.94 24.85 -8.42
N GLN A 288 15.42 26.01 -8.03
CA GLN A 288 16.15 27.26 -8.15
C GLN A 288 17.29 27.41 -7.14
N GLN A 289 17.22 26.75 -5.98
CA GLN A 289 18.10 27.03 -4.83
C GLN A 289 18.73 25.79 -4.16
N GLY A 290 18.24 24.58 -4.44
CA GLY A 290 18.43 23.41 -3.57
C GLY A 290 19.60 22.49 -3.92
N GLY A 291 20.13 22.52 -5.15
CA GLY A 291 21.26 21.67 -5.57
C GLY A 291 21.07 20.18 -5.19
N PRO A 292 22.13 19.42 -4.89
CA PRO A 292 22.02 18.00 -4.50
C PRO A 292 21.11 17.70 -3.29
N LEU A 293 20.94 18.67 -2.38
CA LEU A 293 20.06 18.53 -1.22
C LEU A 293 18.59 18.38 -1.64
N ALA A 294 18.21 18.99 -2.76
CA ALA A 294 16.94 18.78 -3.43
C ALA A 294 16.64 17.30 -3.67
N GLY A 295 17.61 16.63 -4.31
CA GLY A 295 17.51 15.24 -4.70
C GLY A 295 17.43 14.32 -3.48
N LEU A 296 18.18 14.64 -2.41
CA LEU A 296 18.09 13.94 -1.13
C LEU A 296 16.68 14.00 -0.54
N VAL A 297 16.11 15.19 -0.46
CA VAL A 297 14.78 15.41 0.13
C VAL A 297 13.70 14.75 -0.72
N PHE A 298 13.65 15.04 -2.02
CA PHE A 298 12.59 14.54 -2.89
C PHE A 298 12.72 13.07 -3.21
N GLY A 299 13.93 12.56 -3.42
CA GLY A 299 14.15 11.13 -3.59
C GLY A 299 13.70 10.31 -2.38
N GLY A 300 13.87 10.86 -1.16
CA GLY A 300 13.40 10.20 0.06
C GLY A 300 11.90 10.33 0.32
N LEU A 301 11.32 11.50 0.01
CA LEU A 301 9.91 11.77 0.25
C LEU A 301 8.98 11.29 -0.87
N TYR A 302 9.50 11.01 -2.07
CA TYR A 302 8.65 10.72 -3.23
C TYR A 302 7.68 9.57 -2.97
N SER A 303 8.13 8.46 -2.39
CA SER A 303 7.22 7.34 -2.14
C SER A 303 6.11 7.70 -1.15
N ALA A 304 6.35 8.61 -0.19
CA ALA A 304 5.30 9.12 0.68
C ALA A 304 4.31 10.02 -0.09
N ILE A 305 4.80 10.82 -1.03
CA ILE A 305 3.98 11.61 -1.94
C ILE A 305 3.13 10.69 -2.83
N VAL A 306 3.71 9.61 -3.37
CA VAL A 306 3.00 8.61 -4.17
C VAL A 306 1.84 8.02 -3.40
N VAL A 307 2.04 7.71 -2.10
CA VAL A 307 0.97 7.21 -1.22
C VAL A 307 -0.24 8.14 -1.21
N THR A 308 -0.02 9.46 -1.20
CA THR A 308 -1.11 10.44 -1.20
C THR A 308 -1.86 10.53 -2.53
N GLY A 309 -1.26 10.08 -3.63
CA GLY A 309 -1.81 10.20 -4.98
C GLY A 309 -1.58 11.57 -5.65
N VAL A 310 -1.03 12.56 -4.93
CA VAL A 310 -0.81 13.91 -5.50
C VAL A 310 0.30 13.93 -6.56
N HIS A 311 1.13 12.88 -6.64
CA HIS A 311 2.20 12.77 -7.64
C HIS A 311 1.72 12.87 -9.10
N HIS A 312 0.47 12.50 -9.40
CA HIS A 312 -0.10 12.68 -10.76
C HIS A 312 -0.16 14.15 -11.19
N SER A 313 -0.24 15.08 -10.24
CA SER A 313 -0.18 16.52 -10.53
C SER A 313 1.19 16.98 -11.03
N PHE A 314 2.26 16.21 -10.80
CA PHE A 314 3.61 16.57 -11.19
C PHE A 314 3.82 16.55 -12.70
N HIS A 315 3.00 15.81 -13.45
CA HIS A 315 3.06 15.84 -14.92
C HIS A 315 2.90 17.25 -15.50
N ALA A 316 2.12 18.13 -14.83
CA ALA A 316 2.01 19.54 -15.22
C ALA A 316 3.34 20.28 -15.07
N ILE A 317 4.03 20.04 -13.96
CA ILE A 317 5.32 20.64 -13.64
C ILE A 317 6.36 20.13 -14.65
N GLU A 318 6.44 18.82 -14.84
CA GLU A 318 7.36 18.16 -15.77
C GLU A 318 7.19 18.67 -17.21
N ALA A 319 5.95 18.84 -17.66
CA ALA A 319 5.65 19.44 -18.97
C ALA A 319 6.14 20.89 -19.05
N GLY A 320 5.94 21.67 -17.98
CA GLY A 320 6.45 23.04 -17.88
C GLY A 320 7.99 23.12 -17.92
N LEU A 321 8.69 22.16 -17.32
CA LEU A 321 10.16 22.09 -17.36
C LEU A 321 10.68 21.85 -18.78
N LEU A 322 10.04 20.95 -19.52
CA LEU A 322 10.40 20.65 -20.91
C LEU A 322 10.04 21.80 -21.87
N ALA A 323 8.91 22.47 -21.63
CA ALA A 323 8.45 23.57 -22.47
C ALA A 323 9.25 24.87 -22.24
N ASN A 324 9.92 25.01 -21.10
CA ASN A 324 10.73 26.19 -20.80
C ASN A 324 12.07 26.15 -21.58
N PRO A 325 12.32 27.07 -22.53
CA PRO A 325 13.54 27.07 -23.32
C PRO A 325 14.84 27.25 -22.53
N SER A 326 14.77 27.82 -21.31
CA SER A 326 15.95 27.97 -20.45
C SER A 326 16.26 26.70 -19.64
N ILE A 327 15.35 25.73 -19.57
CA ILE A 327 15.51 24.46 -18.85
C ILE A 327 15.64 23.31 -19.86
N GLY A 328 14.63 23.12 -20.71
CA GLY A 328 14.63 22.17 -21.82
C GLY A 328 14.75 20.70 -21.43
N VAL A 329 14.70 20.36 -20.14
CA VAL A 329 14.97 19.02 -19.61
C VAL A 329 14.11 18.71 -18.40
N ASN A 330 13.70 17.46 -18.27
CA ASN A 330 13.01 16.95 -17.10
C ASN A 330 14.00 16.34 -16.10
N PHE A 331 14.36 17.11 -15.08
CA PHE A 331 15.27 16.68 -14.00
C PHE A 331 14.52 16.05 -12.81
N LEU A 332 13.19 16.17 -12.73
CA LEU A 332 12.38 15.57 -11.66
C LEU A 332 12.21 14.06 -11.87
N LEU A 333 11.96 13.67 -13.12
CA LEU A 333 11.70 12.27 -13.48
C LEU A 333 12.86 11.32 -13.14
N PRO A 334 14.15 11.70 -13.28
CA PRO A 334 15.27 10.93 -12.72
C PRO A 334 15.16 10.70 -11.21
N ILE A 335 14.79 11.71 -10.41
CA ILE A 335 14.63 11.59 -8.95
C ILE A 335 13.51 10.60 -8.61
N TRP A 336 12.37 10.72 -9.30
CA TRP A 336 11.23 9.80 -9.17
C TRP A 336 11.62 8.36 -9.52
N SER A 337 12.40 8.18 -10.58
CA SER A 337 12.95 6.88 -10.96
C SER A 337 13.83 6.28 -9.87
N MET A 338 14.69 7.06 -9.23
CA MET A 338 15.53 6.57 -8.13
C MET A 338 14.70 6.07 -6.95
N ALA A 339 13.68 6.83 -6.55
CA ALA A 339 12.76 6.43 -5.50
C ALA A 339 11.99 5.14 -5.86
N ASN A 340 11.54 5.01 -7.11
CA ASN A 340 10.81 3.84 -7.58
C ASN A 340 11.70 2.58 -7.65
N ILE A 341 12.94 2.73 -8.12
CA ILE A 341 13.92 1.65 -8.14
C ILE A 341 14.26 1.22 -6.70
N ALA A 342 14.39 2.17 -5.77
CA ALA A 342 14.62 1.87 -4.35
C ALA A 342 13.44 1.09 -3.73
N GLN A 343 12.19 1.45 -4.02
CA GLN A 343 11.01 0.69 -3.58
C GLN A 343 11.02 -0.74 -4.15
N GLY A 344 11.40 -0.90 -5.42
CA GLY A 344 11.59 -2.21 -6.04
C GLY A 344 12.68 -3.04 -5.36
N GLY A 345 13.82 -2.44 -5.05
CA GLY A 345 14.93 -3.08 -4.33
C GLY A 345 14.54 -3.54 -2.92
N ALA A 346 13.81 -2.71 -2.17
CA ALA A 346 13.29 -3.08 -0.86
C ALA A 346 12.27 -4.23 -0.93
N ALA A 347 11.36 -4.21 -1.91
CA ALA A 347 10.39 -5.28 -2.10
C ALA A 347 11.09 -6.60 -2.50
N LEU A 348 12.13 -6.53 -3.34
CA LEU A 348 12.92 -7.71 -3.68
C LEU A 348 13.71 -8.24 -2.48
N ALA A 349 14.22 -7.37 -1.62
CA ALA A 349 14.82 -7.81 -0.36
C ALA A 349 13.81 -8.60 0.48
N VAL A 350 12.58 -8.11 0.63
CA VAL A 350 11.51 -8.87 1.31
C VAL A 350 11.25 -10.22 0.65
N PHE A 351 11.24 -10.32 -0.68
CA PHE A 351 11.14 -11.61 -1.36
C PHE A 351 12.28 -12.56 -0.97
N THR A 352 13.53 -12.09 -0.93
CA THR A 352 14.68 -12.95 -0.56
C THR A 352 14.71 -13.34 0.92
N LEU A 353 14.14 -12.51 1.79
CA LEU A 353 14.15 -12.72 3.24
C LEU A 353 12.94 -13.52 3.75
N SER A 354 11.80 -13.38 3.08
CA SER A 354 10.56 -14.04 3.49
C SER A 354 10.59 -15.53 3.17
N ARG A 355 10.18 -16.34 4.15
CA ARG A 355 9.89 -17.77 4.01
C ARG A 355 8.41 -18.08 3.73
N ASP A 356 7.52 -17.11 3.93
CA ASP A 356 6.09 -17.29 3.63
C ASP A 356 5.82 -17.23 2.12
N ASP A 357 5.32 -18.33 1.57
CA ASP A 357 5.02 -18.47 0.14
C ASP A 357 4.08 -17.38 -0.38
N LYS A 358 3.07 -16.99 0.41
CA LYS A 358 2.12 -15.94 -0.01
C LYS A 358 2.82 -14.60 -0.17
N THR A 359 3.65 -14.24 0.79
CA THR A 359 4.45 -13.02 0.74
C THR A 359 5.45 -13.07 -0.41
N ARG A 360 6.10 -14.22 -0.67
CA ARG A 360 7.02 -14.39 -1.80
C ARG A 360 6.31 -14.28 -3.16
N GLN A 361 5.14 -14.90 -3.31
CA GLN A 361 4.30 -14.85 -4.52
C GLN A 361 3.88 -13.42 -4.88
N ILE A 362 3.77 -12.55 -3.88
CA ILE A 362 3.43 -11.14 -4.06
C ILE A 362 4.69 -10.29 -4.27
N ALA A 363 5.72 -10.50 -3.47
CA ALA A 363 6.86 -9.60 -3.36
C ALA A 363 7.70 -9.53 -4.63
N LEU A 364 7.96 -10.68 -5.28
CA LEU A 364 8.75 -10.69 -6.50
C LEU A 364 8.04 -9.98 -7.67
N PRO A 365 6.78 -10.31 -8.02
CA PRO A 365 6.06 -9.59 -9.06
C PRO A 365 5.87 -8.09 -8.75
N ALA A 366 5.61 -7.74 -7.49
CA ALA A 366 5.51 -6.35 -7.06
C ALA A 366 6.83 -5.59 -7.23
N ALA A 367 7.97 -6.21 -6.89
CA ALA A 367 9.29 -5.63 -7.11
C ALA A 367 9.57 -5.41 -8.60
N LEU A 368 9.28 -6.40 -9.44
CA LEU A 368 9.45 -6.28 -10.90
C LEU A 368 8.57 -5.19 -11.50
N SER A 369 7.30 -5.12 -11.11
CA SER A 369 6.38 -4.02 -11.51
C SER A 369 6.96 -2.66 -11.12
N CYS A 370 7.49 -2.54 -9.90
CA CYS A 370 8.07 -1.30 -9.39
C CYS A 370 9.31 -0.86 -10.16
N LEU A 371 10.16 -1.82 -10.55
CA LEU A 371 11.32 -1.57 -11.41
C LEU A 371 10.92 -1.13 -12.82
N MET A 372 9.73 -1.52 -13.28
CA MET A 372 9.11 -1.05 -14.52
C MET A 372 8.38 0.31 -14.38
N GLY A 373 8.53 0.99 -13.23
CA GLY A 373 7.96 2.31 -13.00
C GLY A 373 6.56 2.30 -12.36
N ILE A 374 6.00 1.13 -12.07
CA ILE A 374 4.66 1.00 -11.46
C ILE A 374 4.79 0.49 -10.02
N THR A 375 4.66 1.41 -9.07
CA THR A 375 5.15 1.23 -7.69
C THR A 375 4.11 0.74 -6.70
N GLU A 376 2.83 0.83 -7.03
CA GLU A 376 1.71 0.67 -6.12
C GLU A 376 1.70 -0.72 -5.48
N ALA A 377 2.00 -1.76 -6.26
CA ALA A 377 2.09 -3.13 -5.75
C ALA A 377 3.21 -3.29 -4.71
N ALA A 378 4.38 -2.67 -4.94
CA ALA A 378 5.51 -2.76 -4.01
C ALA A 378 5.28 -1.90 -2.76
N ILE A 379 4.85 -0.65 -2.94
CA ILE A 379 4.60 0.29 -1.84
C ILE A 379 3.51 -0.27 -0.91
N PHE A 380 2.31 -0.55 -1.44
CA PHE A 380 1.18 -0.92 -0.60
C PHE A 380 1.14 -2.41 -0.27
N GLY A 381 1.53 -3.26 -1.20
CA GLY A 381 1.44 -4.71 -1.03
C GLY A 381 2.52 -5.29 -0.12
N ILE A 382 3.67 -4.64 -0.04
CA ILE A 382 4.86 -5.16 0.67
C ILE A 382 5.46 -4.11 1.60
N ASN A 383 5.95 -2.99 1.06
CA ASN A 383 6.87 -2.13 1.79
C ASN A 383 6.21 -1.38 2.95
N LEU A 384 5.01 -0.81 2.75
CA LEU A 384 4.22 -0.19 3.82
C LEU A 384 3.63 -1.23 4.77
N ARG A 385 3.22 -2.39 4.25
CA ARG A 385 2.72 -3.51 5.06
C ARG A 385 3.72 -3.90 6.15
N PHE A 386 5.01 -3.87 5.82
CA PHE A 386 6.09 -4.19 6.75
C PHE A 386 6.80 -2.96 7.34
N PHE A 387 6.43 -1.76 6.89
CA PHE A 387 6.92 -0.43 7.26
C PHE A 387 8.44 -0.19 7.10
N ARG A 388 9.29 -1.05 7.67
CA ARG A 388 10.75 -0.94 7.58
C ARG A 388 11.28 -0.97 6.14
N PRO A 389 10.79 -1.83 5.23
CA PRO A 389 11.25 -1.80 3.84
C PRO A 389 10.90 -0.47 3.15
N PHE A 390 9.77 0.16 3.50
CA PHE A 390 9.41 1.48 2.97
C PHE A 390 10.40 2.57 3.39
N ILE A 391 10.84 2.55 4.65
CA ILE A 391 11.86 3.50 5.15
C ILE A 391 13.23 3.21 4.51
N ALA A 392 13.60 1.94 4.35
CA ALA A 392 14.84 1.57 3.66
C ALA A 392 14.85 2.04 2.20
N ALA A 393 13.71 1.92 1.51
CA ALA A 393 13.54 2.46 0.16
C ALA A 393 13.61 3.99 0.13
N ALA A 394 13.04 4.69 1.12
CA ALA A 394 13.19 6.14 1.24
C ALA A 394 14.66 6.56 1.38
N VAL A 395 15.46 5.82 2.15
CA VAL A 395 16.91 6.08 2.26
C VAL A 395 17.63 5.85 0.92
N GLY A 396 17.33 4.74 0.24
CA GLY A 396 17.85 4.45 -1.10
C GLY A 396 17.50 5.54 -2.12
N GLY A 397 16.23 5.94 -2.15
CA GLY A 397 15.71 6.99 -3.01
C GLY A 397 16.34 8.35 -2.72
N ALA A 398 16.53 8.71 -1.44
CA ALA A 398 17.19 9.95 -1.05
C ALA A 398 18.62 10.01 -1.60
N VAL A 399 19.45 9.03 -1.26
CA VAL A 399 20.88 9.05 -1.65
C VAL A 399 21.05 9.06 -3.17
N ALA A 400 20.31 8.22 -3.87
CA ALA A 400 20.36 8.18 -5.33
C ALA A 400 19.71 9.41 -5.98
N GLY A 401 18.66 9.97 -5.38
CA GLY A 401 18.05 11.24 -5.78
C GLY A 401 19.06 12.38 -5.71
N GLY A 402 19.80 12.48 -4.60
CA GLY A 402 20.89 13.44 -4.44
C GLY A 402 21.99 13.27 -5.49
N TRP A 403 22.35 12.02 -5.81
CA TRP A 403 23.32 11.70 -6.85
C TRP A 403 22.88 12.18 -8.23
N VAL A 404 21.67 11.85 -8.68
CA VAL A 404 21.20 12.23 -10.01
C VAL A 404 21.05 13.74 -10.16
N VAL A 405 20.74 14.46 -9.08
CA VAL A 405 20.76 15.93 -9.08
C VAL A 405 22.18 16.49 -9.11
N ALA A 406 23.11 15.94 -8.31
CA ALA A 406 24.50 16.39 -8.27
C ALA A 406 25.26 16.17 -9.59
N THR A 407 24.85 15.17 -10.35
CA THR A 407 25.44 14.82 -11.65
C THR A 407 24.63 15.34 -12.83
N HIS A 408 23.63 16.20 -12.58
CA HIS A 408 22.80 16.84 -13.59
C HIS A 408 22.13 15.88 -14.58
N VAL A 409 21.68 14.71 -14.10
CA VAL A 409 20.98 13.74 -14.92
C VAL A 409 19.66 14.33 -15.41
N GLY A 410 19.49 14.36 -16.72
CA GLY A 410 18.31 14.89 -17.39
C GLY A 410 17.57 13.84 -18.22
N MET A 411 16.25 13.99 -18.33
CA MET A 411 15.40 13.25 -19.28
C MET A 411 14.76 14.18 -20.31
N SER A 412 14.66 13.72 -21.56
CA SER A 412 14.15 14.48 -22.70
C SER A 412 12.62 14.49 -22.83
N GLY A 413 11.89 13.88 -21.90
CA GLY A 413 10.45 13.73 -21.98
C GLY A 413 9.77 13.36 -20.67
N ILE A 414 8.50 12.95 -20.79
CA ILE A 414 7.69 12.39 -19.71
C ILE A 414 7.31 10.97 -20.13
N ALA A 415 7.77 9.97 -19.38
CA ALA A 415 7.48 8.57 -19.64
C ALA A 415 7.42 7.79 -18.31
N LEU A 416 7.26 6.46 -18.39
CA LEU A 416 7.38 5.62 -17.20
C LEU A 416 8.77 5.76 -16.58
N THR A 417 8.79 5.78 -15.26
CA THR A 417 10.01 5.81 -14.45
C THR A 417 10.67 4.43 -14.39
N GLY A 418 11.82 4.34 -13.72
CA GLY A 418 12.52 3.06 -13.55
C GLY A 418 13.28 2.65 -14.81
N PHE A 419 13.27 1.36 -15.16
CA PHE A 419 13.96 0.89 -16.36
C PHE A 419 13.39 1.42 -17.68
N PRO A 420 12.06 1.47 -17.90
CA PRO A 420 11.50 2.10 -19.11
C PRO A 420 11.97 3.55 -19.33
N GLY A 421 12.24 4.27 -18.25
CA GLY A 421 12.76 5.64 -18.29
C GLY A 421 14.12 5.77 -18.98
N LEU A 422 14.92 4.69 -19.08
CA LEU A 422 16.21 4.69 -19.79
C LEU A 422 16.11 5.19 -21.23
N ALA A 423 14.98 4.94 -21.89
CA ALA A 423 14.75 5.33 -23.28
C ALA A 423 14.69 6.86 -23.50
N ILE A 424 14.46 7.63 -22.44
CA ILE A 424 14.37 9.09 -22.49
C ILE A 424 15.47 9.78 -21.65
N VAL A 425 16.40 9.03 -21.09
CA VAL A 425 17.59 9.61 -20.43
C VAL A 425 18.47 10.23 -21.50
N GLN A 426 18.96 11.46 -21.27
CA GLN A 426 19.88 12.09 -22.20
C GLN A 426 21.18 11.27 -22.31
N PRO A 427 21.79 11.15 -23.50
CA PRO A 427 22.93 10.24 -23.72
C PRO A 427 24.13 10.48 -22.78
N ASP A 428 24.41 11.75 -22.47
CA ASP A 428 25.44 12.20 -21.54
C ASP A 428 25.11 11.89 -20.06
N SER A 429 23.82 11.76 -19.74
CA SER A 429 23.31 11.44 -18.42
C SER A 429 23.19 9.94 -18.13
N LEU A 430 23.31 9.08 -19.14
CA LEU A 430 22.99 7.64 -19.05
C LEU A 430 23.81 6.90 -17.98
N VAL A 431 25.13 7.14 -17.95
CA VAL A 431 26.03 6.48 -16.98
C VAL A 431 25.67 6.88 -15.56
N ASN A 432 25.46 8.17 -15.30
CA ASN A 432 25.11 8.67 -13.98
C ASN A 432 23.72 8.20 -13.53
N TYR A 433 22.77 8.07 -14.46
CA TYR A 433 21.47 7.46 -14.19
C TYR A 433 21.60 6.01 -13.74
N LEU A 434 22.41 5.20 -14.44
CA LEU A 434 22.64 3.79 -14.09
C LEU A 434 23.36 3.64 -12.75
N ILE A 435 24.32 4.51 -12.44
CA ILE A 435 24.97 4.55 -11.12
C ILE A 435 23.92 4.86 -10.05
N GLY A 436 23.11 5.91 -10.25
CA GLY A 436 22.02 6.26 -9.35
C GLY A 436 21.06 5.08 -9.12
N ALA A 437 20.64 4.40 -10.20
CA ALA A 437 19.75 3.25 -10.13
C ALA A 437 20.38 2.10 -9.32
N GLY A 438 21.67 1.81 -9.56
CA GLY A 438 22.41 0.81 -8.79
C GLY A 438 22.50 1.16 -7.31
N VAL A 439 22.78 2.43 -6.97
CA VAL A 439 22.83 2.93 -5.59
C VAL A 439 21.45 2.84 -4.93
N ALA A 440 20.39 3.31 -5.59
CA ALA A 440 19.01 3.28 -5.10
C ALA A 440 18.60 1.86 -4.71
N PHE A 441 18.79 0.93 -5.64
CA PHE A 441 18.43 -0.47 -5.48
C PHE A 441 19.25 -1.13 -4.37
N SER A 442 20.57 -1.02 -4.44
CA SER A 442 21.48 -1.74 -3.54
C SER A 442 21.33 -1.24 -2.10
N LEU A 443 21.23 0.08 -1.91
CA LEU A 443 21.07 0.67 -0.59
C LEU A 443 19.72 0.28 0.03
N ALA A 444 18.62 0.38 -0.73
CA ALA A 444 17.32 -0.05 -0.26
C ALA A 444 17.28 -1.55 0.09
N PHE A 445 17.88 -2.39 -0.75
CA PHE A 445 17.95 -3.83 -0.55
C PHE A 445 18.75 -4.18 0.72
N VAL A 446 19.95 -3.62 0.87
CA VAL A 446 20.83 -3.86 2.02
C VAL A 446 20.22 -3.31 3.31
N CYS A 447 19.72 -2.08 3.31
CA CYS A 447 19.05 -1.49 4.48
C CYS A 447 17.84 -2.33 4.91
N THR A 448 17.04 -2.83 3.96
CA THR A 448 15.92 -3.73 4.27
C THR A 448 16.43 -5.02 4.94
N ARG A 449 17.48 -5.64 4.38
CA ARG A 449 18.10 -6.85 4.94
C ARG A 449 18.68 -6.65 6.33
N LEU A 450 19.37 -5.54 6.57
CA LEU A 450 19.91 -5.21 7.90
C LEU A 450 18.80 -4.93 8.92
N SER A 451 17.72 -4.28 8.49
CA SER A 451 16.56 -4.02 9.36
C SER A 451 15.83 -5.29 9.78
N TYR A 452 15.94 -6.36 8.98
CA TYR A 452 15.38 -7.68 9.25
C TYR A 452 16.21 -8.49 10.25
N LEU A 453 17.56 -8.44 10.17
CA LEU A 453 18.46 -9.13 11.09
C LEU A 453 18.30 -8.69 12.56
N LYS A 454 17.75 -7.50 12.79
CA LYS A 454 17.44 -6.96 14.12
C LYS A 454 16.05 -7.35 14.65
N MET A 455 15.33 -8.25 13.97
CA MET A 455 13.98 -8.69 14.38
C MET A 455 14.04 -10.03 15.11
N THR A 456 13.36 -10.10 16.27
CA THR A 456 13.14 -11.35 17.02
C THR A 456 12.02 -12.21 16.41
N ALA A 457 11.15 -11.64 15.57
CA ALA A 457 10.12 -12.36 14.83
C ALA A 457 10.11 -11.92 13.35
N PRO A 458 10.34 -12.84 12.40
CA PRO A 458 10.45 -12.51 10.98
C PRO A 458 9.09 -12.20 10.30
N LEU A 459 9.15 -11.46 9.19
CA LEU A 459 8.02 -10.91 8.45
C LEU A 459 7.08 -12.02 7.96
N GLY A 460 5.94 -12.17 8.64
CA GLY A 460 4.87 -13.09 8.21
C GLY A 460 5.21 -14.57 8.30
N GLU A 461 6.27 -14.98 9.01
CA GLU A 461 6.67 -16.38 9.00
C GLU A 461 5.68 -17.30 9.74
N LYS A 462 5.27 -18.34 9.02
CA LYS A 462 5.10 -19.68 9.55
C LYS A 462 6.48 -20.17 10.01
N SER A 463 6.62 -20.60 11.26
CA SER A 463 7.75 -21.47 11.62
C SER A 463 7.48 -22.87 11.06
N GLY A 464 8.46 -23.44 10.36
CA GLY A 464 8.36 -24.76 9.75
C GLY A 464 9.49 -25.01 8.76
N ALA A 465 10.69 -25.21 9.28
CA ALA A 465 11.62 -26.21 8.76
C ALA A 465 11.86 -27.21 9.90
#